data_AF-A0A0F4YKP9-F1
#
_entry.id   AF-A0A0F4YKP9-F1
#
_cell.length_a   1.000
_cell.length_b   1.000
_cell.length_c   1.000
_cell.angle_alpha   90.00
_cell.angle_beta   90.00
_cell.angle_gamma   90.00
#
_symmetry.space_group_name_H-M   'P 1'
#
loop_
_entity.id
_entity.type
_entity.pdbx_description
1 polymer ?
#
loop_
_entity_poly.entity_id
_entity_poly.type
_entity_poly.pdbx_seq_one_letter_code
_entity_poly.pdbx_strand_id
1 'polypeptide(L)'
;MGGHFVQGHVDTTAKILSVTPDGNALTFRLQPRDKSILRYVVEKGYITLDGASLTVTKVVDGEDGYWEVMLIAYTQEKIVTAKKKPGEEVNVEVDIVGKGLAETLASWRR
;
A
#
# COMPACT_ATOMS: atom_id res chain seq x y z
N MET A 1 12.83 -7.85 14.27
CA MET A 1 12.15 -6.61 13.87
C MET A 1 12.44 -6.39 12.40
N GLY A 2 11.48 -6.68 11.52
CA GLY A 2 11.61 -6.46 10.08
C GLY A 2 10.33 -5.80 9.59
N GLY A 3 10.45 -4.75 8.76
CA GLY A 3 9.35 -3.88 8.33
C GLY A 3 9.73 -2.39 8.45
N HIS A 4 8.73 -1.52 8.38
CA HIS A 4 8.86 -0.08 8.63
C HIS A 4 8.11 0.34 9.91
N PHE A 5 8.17 1.63 10.25
CA PHE A 5 7.48 2.16 11.41
C PHE A 5 5.98 2.30 11.12
N VAL A 6 5.15 1.62 11.91
CA VAL A 6 3.68 1.61 11.79
C VAL A 6 3.08 2.21 13.05
N GLN A 7 2.24 3.22 12.89
CA GLN A 7 1.60 3.98 13.97
C GLN A 7 0.26 3.35 14.39
N GLY A 8 -0.41 2.62 13.49
CA GLY A 8 -1.78 2.15 13.69
C GLY A 8 -2.82 3.23 13.37
N HIS A 9 -2.45 4.26 12.62
CA HIS A 9 -3.34 5.35 12.21
C HIS A 9 -3.73 5.16 10.74
N VAL A 10 -4.91 4.57 10.52
CA VAL A 10 -5.43 4.34 9.18
C VAL A 10 -5.75 5.67 8.50
N ASP A 11 -5.17 5.87 7.32
CA ASP A 11 -5.36 7.07 6.50
C ASP A 11 -6.57 6.96 5.57
N THR A 12 -6.79 5.78 4.99
CA THR A 12 -7.91 5.49 4.08
C THR A 12 -8.18 3.98 4.05
N THR A 13 -9.27 3.57 3.40
CA THR A 13 -9.37 2.20 2.88
C THR A 13 -8.98 2.13 1.40
N ALA A 14 -8.70 0.92 0.92
CA ALA A 14 -8.50 0.64 -0.49
C ALA A 14 -9.19 -0.64 -0.91
N LYS A 15 -9.77 -0.60 -2.11
CA LYS A 15 -10.42 -1.74 -2.73
C LYS A 15 -9.38 -2.60 -3.45
N ILE A 16 -9.45 -3.91 -3.25
CA ILE A 16 -8.66 -4.88 -4.01
C ILE A 16 -9.27 -4.97 -5.41
N LEU A 17 -8.54 -4.52 -6.43
CA LEU A 17 -8.97 -4.59 -7.83
C LEU A 17 -8.73 -5.99 -8.41
N SER A 18 -7.57 -6.57 -8.11
CA SER A 18 -7.20 -7.90 -8.60
C SER A 18 -6.17 -8.56 -7.69
N VAL A 19 -6.17 -9.90 -7.71
CA VAL A 19 -5.15 -10.74 -7.08
C VAL A 19 -4.66 -11.71 -8.15
N THR A 20 -3.42 -11.54 -8.59
CA THR A 20 -2.84 -12.30 -9.71
C THR A 20 -1.68 -13.15 -9.22
N PRO A 21 -1.66 -14.47 -9.48
CA PRO A 21 -0.51 -15.30 -9.18
C PRO A 21 0.73 -14.89 -9.98
N ASP A 22 1.89 -14.87 -9.32
CA ASP A 22 3.20 -14.69 -9.92
C ASP A 22 4.17 -15.70 -9.29
N GLY A 23 4.32 -16.87 -9.94
CA GLY A 23 5.02 -18.01 -9.36
C GLY A 23 4.37 -18.47 -8.06
N ASN A 24 5.11 -18.40 -6.94
CA ASN A 24 4.61 -18.70 -5.59
C ASN A 24 4.13 -17.46 -4.83
N ALA A 25 4.17 -16.29 -5.45
CA ALA A 25 3.71 -15.04 -4.88
C ALA A 25 2.32 -14.65 -5.41
N LEU A 26 1.67 -13.74 -4.70
CA LEU A 26 0.42 -13.10 -5.14
C LEU A 26 0.65 -11.60 -5.29
N THR A 27 0.36 -11.07 -6.46
CA THR A 27 0.36 -9.64 -6.72
C THR A 27 -1.03 -9.07 -6.49
N PHE A 28 -1.15 -8.20 -5.50
CA PHE A 28 -2.39 -7.49 -5.20
C PHE A 28 -2.34 -6.11 -5.84
N ARG A 29 -3.40 -5.76 -6.57
CA ARG A 29 -3.63 -4.40 -7.06
C ARG A 29 -4.68 -3.73 -6.20
N LEU A 30 -4.36 -2.55 -5.68
CA LEU A 30 -5.21 -1.84 -4.73
C LEU A 30 -5.46 -0.42 -5.20
N GLN A 31 -6.73 0.00 -5.09
CA GLN A 31 -7.16 1.33 -5.44
C GLN A 31 -7.63 2.05 -4.17
N PRO A 32 -7.02 3.18 -3.78
CA PRO A 32 -7.44 3.87 -2.57
C PRO A 32 -8.79 4.56 -2.80
N ARG A 33 -9.59 4.61 -1.74
CA ARG A 33 -10.84 5.39 -1.72
C ARG A 33 -10.54 6.89 -1.89
N ASP A 34 -9.55 7.40 -1.15
CA ASP A 34 -9.00 8.74 -1.37
C ASP A 34 -7.73 8.67 -2.23
N LYS A 35 -7.83 9.17 -3.47
CA LYS A 35 -6.72 9.21 -4.43
C LYS A 35 -5.59 10.14 -4.02
N SER A 36 -5.85 11.12 -3.16
CA SER A 36 -4.84 12.07 -2.68
C SER A 36 -3.69 11.35 -1.96
N ILE A 37 -3.94 10.16 -1.42
CA ILE A 37 -2.95 9.33 -0.71
C ILE A 37 -1.81 8.85 -1.62
N LEU A 38 -2.04 8.70 -2.93
CA LEU A 38 -1.06 8.14 -3.87
C LEU A 38 0.22 8.97 -3.92
N ARG A 39 0.16 10.27 -3.62
CA ARG A 39 1.33 11.15 -3.53
C ARG A 39 2.34 10.73 -2.44
N TYR A 40 1.92 9.92 -1.47
CA TYR A 40 2.74 9.41 -0.38
C TYR A 40 3.19 7.96 -0.63
N VAL A 41 2.70 7.33 -1.70
CA VAL A 41 3.02 5.96 -2.07
C VAL A 41 4.08 6.01 -3.18
N VAL A 42 5.24 5.41 -2.93
CA VAL A 42 6.36 5.40 -3.88
C VAL A 42 6.78 3.98 -4.18
N GLU A 43 7.19 3.72 -5.42
CA GLU A 43 7.74 2.42 -5.80
C GLU A 43 8.95 2.07 -4.94
N LYS A 44 9.03 0.81 -4.51
CA LYS A 44 10.02 0.29 -3.55
C LYS A 44 9.94 0.91 -2.14
N GLY A 45 8.98 1.80 -1.91
CA GLY A 45 8.62 2.29 -0.58
C GLY A 45 7.81 1.26 0.21
N TYR A 46 7.51 1.62 1.45
CA TYR A 46 6.66 0.83 2.33
C TYR A 46 5.22 1.33 2.37
N ILE A 47 4.31 0.40 2.62
CA ILE A 47 2.90 0.68 2.90
C ILE A 47 2.36 -0.36 3.87
N THR A 48 1.43 0.03 4.74
CA THR A 48 0.79 -0.89 5.67
C THR A 48 -0.63 -1.22 5.20
N LEU A 49 -0.93 -2.51 5.04
CA LEU A 49 -2.26 -3.02 4.73
C LEU A 49 -2.76 -3.91 5.86
N ASP A 50 -3.88 -3.54 6.50
CA ASP A 50 -4.44 -4.25 7.67
C ASP A 50 -3.38 -4.55 8.76
N GLY A 51 -2.47 -3.61 9.00
CA GLY A 51 -1.40 -3.75 9.99
C GLY A 51 -0.16 -4.51 9.50
N ALA A 52 -0.16 -5.06 8.29
CA ALA A 52 1.00 -5.71 7.69
C ALA A 52 1.84 -4.72 6.87
N SER A 53 3.12 -4.57 7.23
CA SER A 53 4.10 -3.82 6.45
C SER A 53 4.46 -4.57 5.16
N LEU A 54 4.27 -3.92 4.01
CA LEU A 54 4.53 -4.47 2.68
C LEU A 54 5.35 -3.49 1.83
N THR A 55 5.97 -4.01 0.77
CA THR A 55 6.73 -3.21 -0.20
C THR A 55 5.89 -2.95 -1.44
N VAL A 56 5.84 -1.69 -1.85
CA VAL A 56 5.15 -1.27 -3.07
C VAL A 56 5.98 -1.70 -4.28
N THR A 57 5.36 -2.43 -5.21
CA THR A 57 6.03 -2.91 -6.42
C THR A 57 5.79 -2.01 -7.62
N LYS A 58 4.65 -1.30 -7.66
CA LYS A 58 4.26 -0.40 -8.74
C LYS A 58 3.31 0.68 -8.22
N VAL A 59 3.39 1.88 -8.79
CA VAL A 59 2.41 2.95 -8.58
C VAL A 59 1.96 3.50 -9.93
N VAL A 60 0.66 3.76 -10.07
CA VAL A 60 0.07 4.40 -11.24
C VAL A 60 -0.81 5.54 -10.76
N ASP A 61 -0.51 6.75 -11.22
CA ASP A 61 -1.29 7.96 -10.92
C ASP A 61 -2.49 8.14 -11.88
N GLY A 62 -3.34 9.11 -11.57
CA GLY A 62 -4.51 9.48 -12.37
C GLY A 62 -5.84 9.15 -11.69
N GLU A 63 -6.94 9.39 -12.39
CA GLU A 63 -8.31 9.17 -11.89
C GLU A 63 -8.51 7.71 -11.43
N ASP A 64 -8.04 6.76 -12.24
CA ASP A 64 -8.05 5.33 -11.91
C ASP A 64 -6.81 4.84 -11.15
N GLY A 65 -6.00 5.78 -10.64
CA GLY A 65 -4.71 5.49 -10.01
C GLY A 65 -4.77 4.42 -8.91
N TYR A 66 -3.72 3.60 -8.85
CA TYR A 66 -3.62 2.40 -8.03
C TYR A 66 -2.17 2.11 -7.66
N TRP A 67 -1.94 1.19 -6.71
CA TRP A 67 -0.62 0.62 -6.48
C TRP A 67 -0.68 -0.91 -6.42
N GLU A 68 0.48 -1.54 -6.50
CA GLU A 68 0.63 -2.98 -6.34
C GLU A 68 1.57 -3.33 -5.19
N VAL A 69 1.30 -4.47 -4.55
CA VAL A 69 2.18 -5.14 -3.59
C VAL A 69 2.28 -6.62 -3.93
N MET A 70 3.41 -7.23 -3.62
CA MET A 70 3.63 -8.66 -3.83
C MET A 70 3.74 -9.37 -2.48
N LEU A 71 2.90 -10.38 -2.29
CA LEU A 71 2.89 -11.24 -1.11
C LEU A 71 3.63 -12.54 -1.44
N ILE A 72 4.81 -12.74 -0.85
CA ILE A 72 5.51 -14.03 -0.91
C ILE A 72 4.78 -15.09 -0.08
N ALA A 73 5.00 -16.37 -0.39
CA ALA A 73 4.31 -17.51 0.24
C ALA A 73 4.30 -17.43 1.79
N TYR A 74 5.43 -17.12 2.42
CA TYR A 74 5.50 -16.97 3.87
C TYR A 74 4.53 -15.90 4.40
N THR A 75 4.47 -14.74 3.75
CA THR A 75 3.59 -13.63 4.17
C THR A 75 2.11 -13.99 3.96
N GLN A 76 1.80 -14.73 2.89
CA GLN A 76 0.42 -15.15 2.60
C GLN A 76 -0.19 -15.97 3.75
N GLU A 77 0.61 -16.77 4.43
CA GLU A 77 0.15 -17.58 5.57
C GLU A 77 -0.05 -16.77 6.86
N LYS A 78 0.53 -15.56 6.95
CA LYS A 78 0.63 -14.79 8.18
C LYS A 78 -0.31 -13.60 8.27
N ILE A 79 -0.84 -13.11 7.15
CA ILE A 79 -1.63 -11.87 7.13
C ILE A 79 -3.06 -12.13 6.66
N VAL A 80 -4.00 -11.39 7.25
CA VAL A 80 -5.43 -11.48 6.90
C VAL A 80 -5.70 -11.04 5.46
N THR A 81 -4.94 -10.06 4.97
CA THR A 81 -5.05 -9.50 3.62
C THR A 81 -4.89 -10.55 2.53
N ALA A 82 -4.07 -11.58 2.76
CA ALA A 82 -3.80 -12.62 1.78
C ALA A 82 -5.03 -13.50 1.47
N LYS A 83 -6.02 -13.53 2.37
CA LYS A 83 -7.27 -14.30 2.20
C LYS A 83 -8.39 -13.50 1.56
N LYS A 84 -8.20 -12.17 1.41
CA LYS A 84 -9.20 -11.27 0.82
C LYS A 84 -9.20 -11.40 -0.71
N LYS A 85 -10.37 -11.14 -1.30
CA LYS A 85 -10.67 -11.30 -2.72
C LYS A 85 -10.86 -9.95 -3.40
N PRO A 86 -10.75 -9.90 -4.74
CA PRO A 86 -11.14 -8.71 -5.50
C PRO A 86 -12.56 -8.24 -5.12
N GLY A 87 -12.71 -6.94 -4.92
CA GLY A 87 -13.94 -6.31 -4.44
C GLY A 87 -13.95 -5.98 -2.95
N GLU A 88 -13.18 -6.69 -2.12
CA GLU A 88 -13.05 -6.40 -0.69
C GLU A 88 -12.14 -5.19 -0.42
N GLU A 89 -12.25 -4.62 0.78
CA GLU A 89 -11.45 -3.48 1.21
C GLU A 89 -10.40 -3.86 2.26
N VAL A 90 -9.32 -3.08 2.30
CA VAL A 90 -8.26 -3.15 3.31
C VAL A 90 -8.05 -1.77 3.94
N ASN A 91 -7.64 -1.76 5.20
CA ASN A 91 -7.17 -0.54 5.86
C ASN A 91 -5.77 -0.19 5.35
N VAL A 92 -5.53 1.08 5.08
CA VAL A 92 -4.28 1.59 4.52
C VAL A 92 -3.69 2.63 5.45
N GLU A 93 -2.43 2.44 5.80
CA GLU A 93 -1.59 3.44 6.44
C GLU A 93 -0.35 3.65 5.57
N VAL A 94 -0.10 4.89 5.16
CA VAL A 94 1.10 5.22 4.37
C VAL A 94 2.26 5.59 5.25
N ASP A 95 3.47 5.32 4.77
CA ASP A 95 4.70 5.54 5.52
C ASP A 95 4.82 7.00 5.97
N ILE A 96 5.05 7.19 7.29
CA ILE A 96 5.25 8.49 7.91
C ILE A 96 6.43 9.24 7.30
N VAL A 97 7.48 8.52 6.86
CA VAL A 97 8.63 9.12 6.17
C VAL A 97 8.19 9.73 4.84
N GLY A 98 7.29 9.07 4.12
CA GLY A 98 6.71 9.57 2.88
C GLY A 98 5.91 10.87 3.10
N LYS A 99 5.10 10.93 4.17
CA LYS A 99 4.35 12.14 4.54
C LYS A 99 5.27 13.32 4.84
N GLY A 100 6.28 13.11 5.70
CA GLY A 100 7.22 14.16 6.10
C GLY A 100 8.03 14.73 4.93
N LEU A 101 8.47 13.88 4.01
CA LEU A 101 9.17 14.33 2.80
C LEU A 101 8.25 15.16 1.89
N ALA A 102 7.00 14.72 1.70
CA ALA A 102 6.02 15.44 0.88
C ALA A 102 5.69 16.83 1.46
N GLU A 103 5.55 16.95 2.79
CA GLU A 103 5.36 18.23 3.47
C GLU A 103 6.58 19.14 3.34
N THR A 104 7.79 18.59 3.49
CA THR A 104 9.04 19.33 3.31
C THR A 104 9.13 19.87 1.89
N LEU A 105 8.92 19.05 0.86
CA LEU A 105 8.96 19.52 -0.53
C LEU A 105 7.89 20.58 -0.84
N ALA A 106 6.71 20.49 -0.21
CA ALA A 106 5.66 21.50 -0.35
C ALA A 106 6.04 22.84 0.31
N SER A 107 6.79 22.82 1.43
CA SER A 107 7.24 24.05 2.08
C SER A 107 8.32 24.78 1.30
N TRP A 108 9.19 24.07 0.58
CA TRP A 108 10.24 24.65 -0.27
C TRP A 108 9.73 25.25 -1.58
N ARG A 109 8.49 24.93 -1.97
CA ARG A 109 7.81 25.50 -3.14
C ARG A 109 7.05 26.81 -2.83
N ARG A 110 7.07 27.28 -1.58
CA ARG A 110 6.44 28.53 -1.14
C ARG A 110 7.43 29.68 -1.09
#